data_AF-A0A7S2NSR1-F1
#
_entry.id   AF-A0A7S2NSR1-F1
#
_cell.length_a   1.000
_cell.length_b   1.000
_cell.length_c   1.000
_cell.angle_alpha   90.00
_cell.angle_beta   90.00
_cell.angle_gamma   90.00
#
_symmetry.space_group_name_H-M   'P 1'
#
loop_
_entity.id
_entity.type
_entity.pdbx_description
1 polymer ?
#
loop_
_entity_poly.entity_id
_entity_poly.type
_entity_poly.pdbx_seq_one_letter_code
_entity_poly.pdbx_strand_id
1 'polypeptide(L)'
;YGWPEGEVPMLQFDRPFRCTMCCCCCLLNPQEMSVKDVTTQTPLGGTKMEWSCPMTVCPYRRFAIFDSFATKEFEVEVPLACWDGCRNCCAPSCFNPVLVMPIKVAGSGEEVGALESHWPGCNIRGVCGAGMANNNYAVNFPPQANAEQKARILSALHLVDLCFFERRSNQK
;
A
#
# COMPACT_ATOMS: atom_id res chain seq x y z
N TYR A 1 10.54 -19.89 -13.09
CA TYR A 1 9.56 -18.80 -12.90
C TYR A 1 8.70 -18.75 -14.14
N GLY A 2 7.49 -19.29 -14.08
CA GLY A 2 6.59 -19.36 -15.22
C GLY A 2 5.19 -19.00 -14.75
N TRP A 3 4.52 -18.16 -15.52
CA TRP A 3 3.09 -17.96 -15.39
C TRP A 3 2.37 -19.31 -15.60
N PRO A 4 1.16 -19.51 -15.04
CA PRO A 4 0.34 -20.66 -15.37
C PRO A 4 0.22 -20.77 -16.90
N GLU A 5 0.46 -21.96 -17.45
CA GLU A 5 0.42 -22.16 -18.89
C GLU A 5 -0.95 -21.74 -19.45
N GLY A 6 -0.95 -20.85 -20.44
CA GLY A 6 -2.16 -20.35 -21.10
C GLY A 6 -2.72 -19.03 -20.58
N GLU A 7 -2.21 -18.48 -19.47
CA GLU A 7 -2.62 -17.14 -19.01
C GLU A 7 -1.69 -16.04 -19.51
N VAL A 8 -2.26 -15.03 -20.16
CA VAL A 8 -1.53 -13.83 -20.59
C VAL A 8 -1.57 -12.82 -19.45
N PRO A 9 -0.42 -12.52 -18.80
CA PRO A 9 -0.39 -11.51 -17.75
C PRO A 9 -0.73 -10.13 -18.33
N MET A 10 -1.61 -9.38 -17.67
CA MET A 10 -1.99 -8.03 -18.10
C MET A 10 -1.09 -6.96 -17.45
N LEU A 11 -0.78 -7.12 -16.17
CA LEU A 11 0.02 -6.17 -15.39
C LEU A 11 1.25 -6.86 -14.82
N GLN A 12 2.38 -6.17 -14.88
CA GLN A 12 3.59 -6.56 -14.16
C GLN A 12 3.93 -5.48 -13.14
N PHE A 13 4.01 -5.89 -11.88
CA PHE A 13 4.49 -5.08 -10.78
C PHE A 13 5.97 -5.41 -10.54
N ASP A 14 6.83 -4.41 -10.56
CA ASP A 14 8.26 -4.57 -10.27
C ASP A 14 8.61 -3.79 -9.00
N ARG A 15 9.10 -4.53 -8.00
CA ARG A 15 9.59 -3.98 -6.74
C ARG A 15 11.09 -4.24 -6.64
N PRO A 16 11.95 -3.24 -6.88
CA PRO A 16 13.38 -3.41 -6.71
C PRO A 16 13.72 -3.64 -5.24
N PHE A 17 14.76 -4.43 -4.99
CA PHE A 17 15.33 -4.55 -3.65
C PHE A 17 15.93 -3.21 -3.22
N ARG A 18 15.37 -2.58 -2.19
CA ARG A 18 15.84 -1.32 -1.61
C ARG A 18 16.15 -1.53 -0.13
N CYS A 19 17.38 -1.26 0.29
CA CYS A 19 17.75 -1.16 1.71
C CYS A 19 17.35 0.21 2.24
N THR A 20 16.09 0.36 2.64
CA THR A 20 15.57 1.62 3.16
C THR A 20 16.19 1.95 4.50
N MET A 21 16.82 3.12 4.61
CA MET A 21 17.36 3.63 5.86
C MET A 21 16.72 4.98 6.18
N CYS A 22 16.19 5.08 7.40
CA CYS A 22 15.67 6.34 7.91
C CYS A 22 16.85 7.19 8.40
N CYS A 23 17.06 8.37 7.80
CA CYS A 23 17.93 9.41 8.30
C CYS A 23 17.07 10.53 8.92
N CYS A 24 17.63 11.33 9.83
CA CYS A 24 16.89 12.35 10.57
C CYS A 24 16.13 13.36 9.68
N CYS A 25 16.56 13.57 8.43
CA CYS A 25 15.96 14.51 7.49
C CYS A 25 15.42 13.89 6.20
N CYS A 26 15.70 12.60 5.92
CA CYS A 26 15.32 11.96 4.67
C CYS A 26 15.22 10.44 4.78
N LEU A 27 14.50 9.82 3.85
CA LEU A 27 14.48 8.38 3.68
C LEU A 27 15.46 8.00 2.57
N LEU A 28 16.58 7.39 2.95
CA LEU A 28 17.54 6.87 2.01
C LEU A 28 16.99 5.58 1.40
N ASN A 29 17.00 5.46 0.08
CA ASN A 29 16.47 4.33 -0.68
C ASN A 29 15.02 3.97 -0.28
N PRO A 30 14.05 4.87 -0.50
CA PRO A 30 12.64 4.60 -0.21
C PRO A 30 12.17 3.34 -0.94
N GLN A 31 11.23 2.61 -0.31
CA GLN A 31 10.55 1.51 -0.97
C GLN A 31 9.69 2.04 -2.11
N GLU A 32 9.68 1.34 -3.24
CA GLU A 32 8.91 1.72 -4.42
C GLU A 32 8.45 0.47 -5.17
N MET A 33 7.40 0.64 -5.97
CA MET A 33 6.85 -0.38 -6.85
C MET A 33 6.40 0.29 -8.14
N SER A 34 6.90 -0.19 -9.27
CA SER A 34 6.51 0.27 -10.60
C SER A 34 5.50 -0.68 -11.23
N VAL A 35 4.65 -0.14 -12.10
CA VAL A 35 3.62 -0.89 -12.82
C VAL A 35 3.83 -0.68 -14.31
N LYS A 36 3.73 -1.76 -15.08
CA LYS A 36 3.68 -1.71 -16.53
C LYS A 36 2.59 -2.64 -17.07
N ASP A 37 1.99 -2.23 -18.16
CA ASP A 37 1.15 -3.11 -18.98
C ASP A 37 2.07 -4.06 -19.76
N VAL A 38 1.84 -5.36 -19.61
CA VAL A 38 2.66 -6.39 -20.26
C VAL A 38 2.35 -6.49 -21.76
N THR A 39 1.12 -6.19 -22.16
CA THR A 39 0.67 -6.29 -23.56
C THR A 39 1.36 -5.23 -24.41
N THR A 40 1.36 -3.99 -23.92
CA THR A 40 1.92 -2.83 -24.62
C THR A 40 3.36 -2.51 -24.22
N GLN A 41 3.89 -3.14 -23.16
CA GLN A 41 5.17 -2.80 -22.52
C GLN A 41 5.26 -1.33 -22.08
N THR A 42 4.12 -0.68 -21.85
CA THR A 42 4.06 0.72 -21.47
C THR A 42 4.16 0.88 -19.95
N PRO A 43 5.00 1.81 -19.45
CA PRO A 43 5.04 2.13 -18.04
C PRO A 43 3.78 2.92 -17.65
N LEU A 44 3.08 2.45 -16.62
CA LEU A 44 1.88 3.11 -16.11
C LEU A 44 2.16 4.04 -14.93
N GLY A 45 3.40 4.06 -14.42
CA GLY A 45 3.78 4.77 -13.20
C GLY A 45 3.98 3.81 -12.03
N GLY A 46 3.58 4.20 -10.83
CA GLY A 46 3.74 3.34 -9.66
C GLY A 46 3.53 4.04 -8.34
N THR A 47 4.03 3.42 -7.28
CA THR A 47 3.95 3.93 -5.91
C THR A 47 5.32 4.02 -5.30
N LYS A 48 5.57 5.09 -4.53
CA LYS A 48 6.80 5.27 -3.76
C LYS A 48 6.48 5.73 -2.35
N MET A 49 7.20 5.15 -1.39
CA MET A 49 7.15 5.58 -0.01
C MET A 49 7.76 6.98 0.11
N GLU A 50 7.00 7.91 0.69
CA GLU A 50 7.47 9.25 0.99
C GLU A 50 7.91 9.36 2.44
N TRP A 51 8.76 10.35 2.70
CA TRP A 51 9.20 10.70 4.04
C TRP A 51 9.43 12.20 4.14
N SER A 52 8.94 12.80 5.21
CA SER A 52 9.29 14.16 5.61
C SER A 52 9.97 14.14 6.98
N CYS A 53 10.85 15.11 7.27
CA CYS A 53 11.59 15.20 8.53
C CYS A 53 10.70 15.14 9.80
N PRO A 54 9.50 15.75 9.85
CA PRO A 54 8.56 15.57 10.97
C PRO A 54 8.03 14.13 11.08
N MET A 55 8.15 13.30 10.03
CA MET A 55 7.56 11.97 9.90
C MET A 55 8.22 10.88 10.75
N THR A 56 9.37 11.21 11.36
CA THR A 56 9.97 10.43 12.45
C THR A 56 9.07 10.42 13.69
N VAL A 57 8.27 11.48 13.86
CA VAL A 57 7.26 11.66 14.92
C VAL A 57 5.84 11.65 14.33
N CYS A 58 5.67 11.75 13.00
CA CYS A 58 4.34 11.68 12.43
C CYS A 58 3.76 10.27 12.56
N PRO A 59 2.49 10.20 12.91
CA PRO A 59 1.79 8.95 13.12
C PRO A 59 1.23 8.37 11.82
N TYR A 60 1.74 8.80 10.66
CA TYR A 60 1.32 8.31 9.36
C TYR A 60 2.54 7.90 8.54
N ARG A 61 2.37 6.86 7.74
CA ARG A 61 3.31 6.46 6.69
C ARG A 61 2.66 6.75 5.35
N ARG A 62 3.35 7.54 4.52
CA ARG A 62 2.81 8.09 3.29
C ARG A 62 3.36 7.34 2.09
N PHE A 63 2.46 7.02 1.17
CA PHE A 63 2.77 6.38 -0.09
C PHE A 63 2.19 7.23 -1.20
N ALA A 64 3.06 7.83 -1.99
CA ALA A 64 2.64 8.63 -3.12
C ALA A 64 2.50 7.75 -4.35
N ILE A 65 1.40 7.93 -5.06
CA ILE A 65 1.07 7.25 -6.30
C ILE A 65 1.33 8.23 -7.44
N PHE A 66 2.20 7.81 -8.36
CA PHE A 66 2.67 8.63 -9.47
C PHE A 66 2.21 8.04 -10.79
N ASP A 67 1.86 8.90 -11.73
CA ASP A 67 1.62 8.54 -13.12
C ASP A 67 2.92 8.15 -13.86
N SER A 68 2.80 7.85 -15.15
CA SER A 68 3.92 7.52 -16.02
C SER A 68 4.89 8.69 -16.27
N PHE A 69 4.45 9.93 -16.00
CA PHE A 69 5.24 11.16 -16.11
C PHE A 69 5.86 11.59 -14.77
N ALA A 70 5.78 10.75 -13.74
CA ALA A 70 6.23 11.02 -12.38
C ALA A 70 5.48 12.18 -11.68
N THR A 71 4.26 12.48 -12.12
CA THR A 71 3.34 13.40 -11.44
C THR A 71 2.59 12.67 -10.34
N LYS A 72 2.60 13.21 -9.13
CA LYS A 72 1.85 12.64 -7.99
C LYS A 72 0.36 12.89 -8.19
N GLU A 73 -0.43 11.83 -8.36
CA GLU A 73 -1.89 11.90 -8.52
C GLU A 73 -2.62 11.68 -7.20
N PHE A 74 -2.18 10.67 -6.45
CA PHE A 74 -2.81 10.26 -5.21
C PHE A 74 -1.77 10.03 -4.10
N GLU A 75 -2.26 9.95 -2.88
CA GLU A 75 -1.49 9.60 -1.71
C GLU A 75 -2.30 8.65 -0.83
N VAL A 76 -1.64 7.61 -0.31
CA VAL A 76 -2.20 6.74 0.72
C VAL A 76 -1.50 7.05 2.03
N GLU A 77 -2.28 7.33 3.06
CA GLU A 77 -1.80 7.49 4.42
C GLU A 77 -2.12 6.24 5.23
N VAL A 78 -1.09 5.56 5.72
CA VAL A 78 -1.22 4.41 6.62
C VAL A 78 -1.08 4.93 8.05
N PRO A 79 -2.16 4.98 8.84
CA PRO A 79 -2.10 5.44 10.22
C PRO A 79 -1.33 4.45 11.10
N LEU A 80 -0.55 4.99 12.02
CA LEU A 80 0.14 4.29 13.08
C LEU A 80 -0.56 4.66 14.40
N ALA A 81 -1.12 3.66 15.09
CA ALA A 81 -1.90 3.83 16.32
C ALA A 81 -3.15 4.72 16.13
N CYS A 82 -3.57 5.45 17.17
CA CYS A 82 -4.89 6.11 17.25
C CYS A 82 -4.94 7.53 16.66
N TRP A 83 -3.97 7.93 15.85
CA TRP A 83 -3.81 9.33 15.44
C TRP A 83 -4.72 9.79 14.31
N ASP A 84 -5.54 8.88 13.77
CA ASP A 84 -6.59 9.12 12.79
C ASP A 84 -7.95 9.42 13.45
N GLY A 85 -7.93 10.04 14.63
CA GLY A 85 -9.13 10.23 15.44
C GLY A 85 -9.67 8.92 16.00
N CYS A 86 -8.80 7.96 16.29
CA CYS A 86 -9.13 6.60 16.73
C CYS A 86 -9.96 5.78 15.75
N ARG A 87 -10.06 6.18 14.46
CA ARG A 87 -10.80 5.42 13.43
C ARG A 87 -10.24 4.00 13.28
N ASN A 88 -8.92 3.84 13.33
CA ASN A 88 -8.23 2.55 13.28
C ASN A 88 -7.73 2.07 14.65
N CYS A 89 -8.29 2.59 15.75
CA CYS A 89 -7.99 2.07 17.08
C CYS A 89 -8.33 0.58 17.12
N CYS A 90 -7.33 -0.23 17.52
CA CYS A 90 -7.41 -1.69 17.51
C CYS A 90 -7.73 -2.31 16.14
N ALA A 91 -7.47 -1.64 15.01
CA ALA A 91 -7.68 -2.22 13.69
C ALA A 91 -6.39 -2.81 13.07
N PRO A 92 -6.48 -3.89 12.30
CA PRO A 92 -7.61 -4.82 12.26
C PRO A 92 -7.59 -5.71 13.51
N SER A 93 -8.73 -5.93 14.17
CA SER A 93 -8.90 -6.88 15.29
C SER A 93 -10.37 -7.28 15.48
N CYS A 94 -10.64 -8.14 16.47
CA CYS A 94 -12.01 -8.43 16.90
C CYS A 94 -12.77 -7.21 17.48
N PHE A 95 -12.08 -6.13 17.87
CA PHE A 95 -12.71 -4.90 18.37
C PHE A 95 -12.89 -3.83 17.30
N ASN A 96 -12.13 -3.93 16.20
CA ASN A 96 -12.28 -3.08 15.02
C ASN A 96 -11.82 -3.88 13.79
N PRO A 97 -12.74 -4.50 13.06
CA PRO A 97 -12.38 -5.51 12.07
C PRO A 97 -11.76 -4.93 10.80
N VAL A 98 -11.82 -3.62 10.57
CA VAL A 98 -11.36 -3.03 9.31
C VAL A 98 -10.33 -1.94 9.58
N LEU A 99 -9.10 -2.15 9.12
CA LEU A 99 -8.10 -1.09 9.04
C LEU A 99 -8.30 -0.34 7.72
N VAL A 100 -8.69 0.92 7.81
CA VAL A 100 -8.97 1.80 6.67
C VAL A 100 -7.81 2.76 6.43
N MET A 101 -7.21 2.70 5.25
CA MET A 101 -6.12 3.57 4.80
C MET A 101 -6.64 4.45 3.66
N PRO A 102 -6.95 5.74 3.92
CA PRO A 102 -7.59 6.60 2.94
C PRO A 102 -6.68 6.89 1.74
N ILE A 103 -7.30 6.91 0.56
CA ILE A 103 -6.70 7.40 -0.69
C ILE A 103 -7.09 8.86 -0.83
N LYS A 104 -6.11 9.75 -0.84
CA LYS A 104 -6.27 11.20 -0.96
C LYS A 104 -5.79 11.69 -2.32
N VAL A 105 -6.46 12.70 -2.86
CA VAL A 105 -5.95 13.42 -4.05
C VAL A 105 -4.75 14.25 -3.66
N ALA A 106 -3.69 14.17 -4.45
CA ALA A 106 -2.48 14.94 -4.20
C ALA A 106 -2.75 16.45 -4.24
N GLY A 107 -2.23 17.19 -3.26
CA GLY A 107 -2.38 18.65 -3.17
C GLY A 107 -3.67 19.13 -2.50
N SER A 108 -4.83 18.52 -2.79
CA SER A 108 -6.09 18.90 -2.13
C SER A 108 -6.29 18.22 -0.76
N GLY A 109 -5.77 16.99 -0.61
CA GLY A 109 -5.97 16.18 0.60
C GLY A 109 -7.36 15.57 0.74
N GLU A 110 -8.22 15.73 -0.27
CA GLU A 110 -9.57 15.16 -0.30
C GLU A 110 -9.52 13.63 -0.36
N GLU A 111 -10.24 12.96 0.55
CA GLU A 111 -10.39 11.51 0.55
C GLU A 111 -11.37 11.07 -0.54
N VAL A 112 -10.87 10.31 -1.51
CA VAL A 112 -11.64 9.86 -2.68
C VAL A 112 -11.83 8.34 -2.74
N GLY A 113 -11.20 7.60 -1.84
CA GLY A 113 -11.25 6.16 -1.77
C GLY A 113 -10.51 5.62 -0.55
N ALA A 114 -10.32 4.31 -0.47
CA ALA A 114 -9.60 3.68 0.61
C ALA A 114 -9.00 2.32 0.21
N LEU A 115 -7.86 2.00 0.81
CA LEU A 115 -7.39 0.62 0.94
C LEU A 115 -7.84 0.09 2.29
N GLU A 116 -8.36 -1.13 2.35
CA GLU A 116 -8.88 -1.71 3.58
C GLU A 116 -8.25 -3.07 3.86
N SER A 117 -7.82 -3.31 5.09
CA SER A 117 -7.41 -4.63 5.58
C SER A 117 -8.44 -5.17 6.55
N HIS A 118 -9.01 -6.32 6.24
CA HIS A 118 -10.13 -6.92 6.96
C HIS A 118 -9.65 -8.06 7.87
N TRP A 119 -9.95 -7.95 9.16
CA TRP A 119 -9.69 -8.99 10.14
C TRP A 119 -10.48 -10.25 9.78
N PRO A 120 -9.83 -11.41 9.70
CA PRO A 120 -10.47 -12.64 9.23
C PRO A 120 -11.35 -13.35 10.25
N GLY A 121 -11.50 -12.79 11.44
CA GLY A 121 -12.19 -13.38 12.59
C GLY A 121 -11.27 -14.24 13.47
N CYS A 122 -11.83 -14.75 14.56
CA CYS A 122 -11.13 -15.61 15.53
C CYS A 122 -10.97 -17.06 15.02
N ASN A 123 -10.45 -17.24 13.81
CA ASN A 123 -10.10 -18.54 13.24
C ASN A 123 -8.59 -18.80 13.36
N ILE A 124 -8.13 -19.99 12.94
CA ILE A 124 -6.70 -20.35 12.98
C ILE A 124 -5.80 -19.32 12.28
N ARG A 125 -6.31 -18.62 11.25
CA ARG A 125 -5.55 -17.59 10.53
C ARG A 125 -5.49 -16.27 11.30
N GLY A 126 -6.56 -15.88 11.99
CA GLY A 126 -6.57 -14.71 12.86
C GLY A 126 -5.80 -14.91 14.18
N VAL A 127 -6.02 -16.04 14.87
CA VAL A 127 -5.47 -16.31 16.21
C VAL A 127 -4.05 -16.89 16.16
N CYS A 128 -3.79 -17.90 15.32
CA CYS A 128 -2.47 -18.55 15.27
C CYS A 128 -1.50 -17.87 14.29
N GLY A 129 -2.02 -17.07 13.35
CA GLY A 129 -1.23 -16.23 12.44
C GLY A 129 -0.93 -14.83 12.96
N ALA A 130 -1.32 -14.50 14.20
CA ALA A 130 -1.27 -13.15 14.78
C ALA A 130 -1.92 -12.07 13.88
N GLY A 131 -2.95 -12.43 13.11
CA GLY A 131 -3.57 -11.54 12.13
C GLY A 131 -2.71 -11.19 10.90
N MET A 132 -1.50 -11.76 10.76
CA MET A 132 -0.55 -11.45 9.68
C MET A 132 -0.48 -12.54 8.60
N ALA A 133 -1.19 -13.66 8.78
CA ALA A 133 -1.15 -14.81 7.87
C ALA A 133 -2.23 -14.77 6.77
N ASN A 134 -3.05 -13.72 6.71
CA ASN A 134 -4.04 -13.56 5.64
C ASN A 134 -4.32 -12.09 5.29
N ASN A 135 -3.81 -11.74 4.13
CA ASN A 135 -4.04 -10.48 3.47
C ASN A 135 -5.45 -10.46 2.87
N ASN A 136 -6.46 -10.12 3.68
CA ASN A 136 -7.82 -9.89 3.22
C ASN A 136 -8.02 -8.40 2.94
N TYR A 137 -7.68 -8.00 1.72
CA TYR A 137 -7.73 -6.60 1.32
C TYR A 137 -8.95 -6.30 0.46
N ALA A 138 -9.55 -5.13 0.69
CA ALA A 138 -10.50 -4.51 -0.21
C ALA A 138 -9.96 -3.15 -0.69
N VAL A 139 -10.32 -2.77 -1.92
CA VAL A 139 -9.95 -1.48 -2.50
C VAL A 139 -11.20 -0.75 -2.94
N ASN A 140 -11.47 0.37 -2.29
CA ASN A 140 -12.49 1.32 -2.69
C ASN A 140 -11.82 2.34 -3.62
N PHE A 141 -11.86 2.04 -4.92
CA PHE A 141 -11.30 2.93 -5.94
C PHE A 141 -12.05 4.27 -6.00
N PRO A 142 -11.38 5.37 -6.37
CA PRO A 142 -12.05 6.62 -6.68
C PRO A 142 -13.15 6.41 -7.74
N PRO A 143 -14.33 7.03 -7.62
CA PRO A 143 -15.48 6.76 -8.51
C PRO A 143 -15.20 6.95 -9.99
N GLN A 144 -14.30 7.89 -10.32
CA GLN A 144 -13.90 8.21 -11.70
C GLN A 144 -12.53 7.64 -12.10
N ALA A 145 -11.96 6.73 -11.30
CA ALA A 145 -10.64 6.17 -11.59
C ALA A 145 -10.65 5.35 -12.88
N ASN A 146 -9.76 5.70 -13.82
CA ASN A 146 -9.55 4.94 -15.04
C ASN A 146 -8.74 3.64 -14.76
N ALA A 147 -8.60 2.77 -15.76
CA ALA A 147 -7.93 1.47 -15.60
C ALA A 147 -6.47 1.60 -15.14
N GLU A 148 -5.74 2.59 -15.65
CA GLU A 148 -4.34 2.82 -15.28
C GLU A 148 -4.21 3.31 -13.84
N GLN A 149 -5.08 4.25 -13.43
CA GLN A 149 -5.14 4.73 -12.05
C GLN A 149 -5.45 3.59 -11.08
N LYS A 150 -6.38 2.69 -11.44
CA LYS A 150 -6.66 1.48 -10.65
C LYS A 150 -5.44 0.56 -10.55
N ALA A 151 -4.72 0.34 -11.65
CA ALA A 151 -3.48 -0.44 -11.65
C ALA A 151 -2.41 0.19 -10.73
N ARG A 152 -2.26 1.52 -10.76
CA ARG A 152 -1.37 2.26 -9.86
C ARG A 152 -1.81 2.16 -8.40
N ILE A 153 -3.10 2.26 -8.10
CA ILE A 153 -3.63 2.07 -6.73
C ILE A 153 -3.37 0.65 -6.23
N LEU A 154 -3.48 -0.37 -7.09
CA LEU A 154 -3.11 -1.75 -6.72
C LEU A 154 -1.61 -1.87 -6.38
N SER A 155 -0.73 -1.11 -7.04
CA SER A 155 0.68 -1.07 -6.65
C SER A 155 0.90 -0.49 -5.25
N ALA A 156 0.07 0.49 -4.85
CA ALA A 156 0.12 1.02 -3.49
C ALA A 156 -0.33 -0.02 -2.47
N LEU A 157 -1.41 -0.75 -2.77
CA LEU A 157 -1.86 -1.86 -1.92
C LEU A 157 -0.75 -2.90 -1.70
N HIS A 158 -0.16 -3.39 -2.79
CA HIS A 158 0.91 -4.39 -2.70
C HIS A 158 2.16 -3.85 -1.99
N LEU A 159 2.55 -2.60 -2.24
CA LEU A 159 3.71 -2.01 -1.58
C LEU A 159 3.49 -1.84 -0.07
N VAL A 160 2.30 -1.39 0.34
CA VAL A 160 1.90 -1.27 1.75
C VAL A 160 1.92 -2.64 2.42
N ASP A 161 1.31 -3.65 1.80
CA ASP A 161 1.31 -5.03 2.27
C ASP A 161 2.73 -5.55 2.57
N LEU A 162 3.62 -5.45 1.59
CA LEU A 162 5.01 -5.89 1.69
C LEU A 162 5.87 -5.07 2.68
N CYS A 163 5.42 -3.87 3.05
CA CYS A 163 6.12 -3.00 4.00
C CYS A 163 5.67 -3.23 5.45
N PHE A 164 4.40 -3.55 5.70
CA PHE A 164 3.83 -3.62 7.06
C PHE A 164 3.35 -4.99 7.50
N PHE A 165 2.82 -5.81 6.57
CA PHE A 165 2.04 -6.99 6.93
C PHE A 165 2.73 -8.30 6.54
N GLU A 166 3.62 -8.28 5.54
CA GLU A 166 4.38 -9.47 5.15
C GLU A 166 5.41 -9.87 6.22
N ARG A 167 5.19 -11.04 6.85
CA ARG A 167 6.17 -11.67 7.74
C ARG A 167 7.34 -12.23 6.93
N ARG A 168 8.52 -11.64 7.06
CA ARG A 168 9.74 -12.14 6.39
C ARG A 168 10.30 -13.34 7.13
N SER A 169 10.77 -14.37 6.41
CA SER A 169 11.38 -15.56 7.07
C SER A 169 12.62 -15.22 7.92
N ASN A 170 13.24 -14.06 7.68
CA ASN A 170 14.38 -13.53 8.43
C ASN A 170 14.01 -12.63 9.62
N GLN A 171 12.72 -12.36 9.87
CA GLN A 171 12.27 -11.74 11.12
C GLN A 171 12.02 -12.87 12.13
N LYS A 172 13.04 -13.15 12.95
CA LYS A 172 12.96 -14.07 14.09
C LYS A 172 12.32 -13.39 15.28
#